data_AF-A0A0U3PD56-F1
#
_entry.id   AF-A0A0U3PD56-F1
#
_cell.length_a   1.000
_cell.length_b   1.000
_cell.length_c   1.000
_cell.angle_alpha   90.00
_cell.angle_beta   90.00
_cell.angle_gamma   90.00
#
_symmetry.space_group_name_H-M   'P 1'
#
loop_
_entity.id
_entity.type
_entity.pdbx_description
1 polymer ?
#
loop_
_entity_poly.entity_id
_entity_poly.type
_entity_poly.pdbx_seq_one_letter_code
_entity_poly.pdbx_strand_id
1 'polypeptide(L)'
;MPWWSWILIWIALIALSLLFYVLLGIRLYRQFMAVMKDLGAAGAKVAHLAPAAATVDDGSQPLGSAQPGAAVFASPAQMRHDYDASKSSRREGRRQRRVQRKHDRGQPQSLRDLNLS
;
A
#
# COMPACT_ATOMS: atom_id res chain seq x y z
N MET A 1 -36.72 33.88 29.55
CA MET A 1 -35.42 33.19 29.48
C MET A 1 -35.70 31.68 29.49
N PRO A 2 -35.80 31.03 28.32
CA PRO A 2 -36.18 29.63 28.25
C PRO A 2 -35.01 28.78 28.75
N TRP A 3 -35.06 28.32 30.00
CA TRP A 3 -34.03 27.45 30.58
C TRP A 3 -33.78 26.22 29.68
N TRP A 4 -34.83 25.74 28.99
CA TRP A 4 -34.80 24.63 28.05
C TRP A 4 -33.72 24.69 26.95
N SER A 5 -33.23 25.88 26.58
CA SER A 5 -32.19 26.03 25.53
C SER A 5 -30.91 25.26 25.87
N TRP A 6 -30.54 25.16 27.14
CA TRP A 6 -29.34 24.42 27.56
C TRP A 6 -29.45 22.92 27.26
N ILE A 7 -30.62 22.33 27.47
CA ILE A 7 -30.87 20.90 27.21
C ILE A 7 -30.79 20.60 25.71
N LEU A 8 -31.34 21.48 24.87
CA LEU A 8 -31.28 21.34 23.41
C LEU A 8 -29.84 21.37 22.90
N ILE A 9 -28.98 22.19 23.49
CA ILE A 9 -27.54 22.24 23.16
C ILE A 9 -26.88 20.89 23.46
N TRP A 10 -27.12 20.32 24.63
CA TRP A 10 -26.55 19.01 24.98
C TRP A 10 -27.02 17.90 24.05
N ILE A 11 -28.31 17.88 23.72
CA ILE A 11 -28.86 16.89 22.78
C ILE A 11 -28.21 17.04 21.41
N ALA A 12 -28.06 18.27 20.91
CA ALA A 12 -27.40 18.52 19.64
C ALA A 12 -25.92 18.08 19.65
N LEU A 13 -25.20 18.35 20.74
CA LEU A 13 -23.80 17.92 20.90
C LEU A 13 -23.68 16.40 20.94
N ILE A 14 -24.54 15.73 21.71
CA ILE A 14 -24.55 14.26 21.80
C ILE A 14 -24.93 13.65 20.44
N ALA A 15 -25.96 14.17 19.78
CA ALA A 15 -26.38 13.68 18.48
C ALA A 15 -25.29 13.84 17.42
N LEU A 16 -24.60 15.00 17.40
CA LEU A 16 -23.49 15.25 16.48
C LEU A 16 -22.31 14.32 16.77
N SER A 17 -21.96 14.12 18.04
CA SER A 17 -20.91 13.21 18.47
C SER A 17 -21.23 11.77 18.08
N LEU A 18 -22.46 11.32 18.37
CA LEU A 18 -22.94 9.99 18.01
C LEU A 18 -22.92 9.78 16.50
N LEU A 19 -23.38 10.75 15.72
CA LEU A 19 -23.32 10.71 14.26
C LEU A 19 -21.88 10.55 13.78
N PHE A 20 -20.95 11.31 14.34
CA PHE A 20 -19.53 11.19 14.00
C PHE A 20 -18.98 9.80 14.33
N TYR A 21 -19.28 9.26 15.51
CA TYR A 21 -18.87 7.91 15.90
C TYR A 21 -19.48 6.82 15.00
N VAL A 22 -20.74 6.96 14.62
CA VAL A 22 -21.41 6.00 13.71
C VAL A 22 -20.73 6.04 12.33
N LEU A 23 -20.49 7.22 11.78
CA LEU A 23 -19.81 7.38 10.49
C LEU A 23 -18.38 6.80 10.54
N LEU A 24 -17.64 7.10 11.61
CA LEU A 24 -16.30 6.59 11.81
C LEU A 24 -16.30 5.08 11.99
N GLY A 25 -17.24 4.54 12.76
CA GLY A 25 -17.45 3.11 12.98
C GLY A 25 -17.76 2.38 11.68
N ILE A 26 -18.68 2.89 10.86
CA ILE A 26 -19.01 2.32 9.54
C ILE A 26 -17.78 2.36 8.63
N ARG A 27 -17.03 3.47 8.60
CA ARG A 27 -15.82 3.60 7.79
C ARG A 27 -14.77 2.57 8.21
N LEU A 28 -14.49 2.46 9.51
CA LEU A 28 -13.51 1.53 10.05
C LEU A 28 -13.93 0.08 9.82
N TYR A 29 -15.22 -0.23 10.03
CA TYR A 29 -15.77 -1.55 9.80
C TYR A 29 -15.64 -1.97 8.34
N ARG A 30 -15.96 -1.07 7.39
CA ARG A 30 -15.77 -1.34 5.95
C ARG A 30 -14.31 -1.60 5.60
N GLN A 31 -13.39 -0.82 6.17
CA GLN A 31 -11.95 -1.02 5.95
C GLN A 31 -11.47 -2.34 6.55
N PHE A 32 -11.87 -2.65 7.78
CA PHE A 32 -11.52 -3.89 8.46
C PHE A 32 -12.06 -5.12 7.72
N MET A 33 -13.31 -5.08 7.26
CA MET A 33 -13.88 -6.17 6.46
C MET A 33 -13.19 -6.33 5.11
N ALA A 34 -12.74 -5.24 4.48
CA ALA A 34 -11.94 -5.33 3.27
C ALA A 34 -10.61 -6.05 3.52
N VAL A 35 -9.90 -5.68 4.61
CA VAL A 35 -8.67 -6.36 5.04
C VAL A 35 -8.93 -7.82 5.38
N MET A 36 -10.00 -8.13 6.11
CA MET A 36 -10.35 -9.50 6.48
C MET A 36 -10.68 -10.37 5.26
N LYS A 37 -11.40 -9.82 4.27
CA LYS A 37 -11.66 -10.50 2.99
C LYS A 37 -10.36 -10.79 2.26
N ASP A 38 -9.46 -9.82 2.22
CA ASP A 38 -8.17 -9.98 1.55
C ASP A 38 -7.26 -10.97 2.28
N LEU A 39 -7.30 -10.98 3.62
CA LEU A 39 -6.60 -11.95 4.45
C LEU A 39 -7.21 -13.35 4.32
N GLY A 40 -8.52 -13.50 4.20
CA GLY A 40 -9.18 -14.78 3.93
C GLY A 40 -8.81 -15.31 2.54
N ALA A 41 -8.77 -14.46 1.53
CA ALA A 41 -8.34 -14.82 0.18
C ALA A 41 -6.85 -15.18 0.13
N ALA A 42 -6.00 -14.48 0.89
CA ALA A 42 -4.58 -14.80 1.03
C ALA A 42 -4.37 -16.07 1.85
N GLY A 43 -5.14 -16.26 2.93
CA GLY A 43 -5.13 -17.45 3.77
C GLY A 43 -5.53 -18.72 3.01
N ALA A 44 -6.52 -18.63 2.12
CA ALA A 44 -6.85 -19.72 1.20
C ALA A 44 -5.69 -20.05 0.26
N LYS A 45 -4.98 -19.03 -0.27
CA LYS A 45 -3.79 -19.24 -1.11
C LYS A 45 -2.61 -19.81 -0.32
N VAL A 46 -2.41 -19.40 0.92
CA VAL A 46 -1.40 -19.96 1.83
C VAL A 46 -1.76 -21.39 2.23
N ALA A 47 -3.04 -21.72 2.39
CA ALA A 47 -3.50 -23.10 2.62
C ALA A 47 -3.26 -23.99 1.38
N HIS A 48 -3.39 -23.45 0.17
CA HIS A 48 -3.00 -24.15 -1.06
C HIS A 48 -1.47 -24.25 -1.23
N LEU A 49 -0.71 -23.31 -0.66
CA LEU A 49 0.75 -23.30 -0.58
C LEU A 49 1.28 -23.86 0.75
N ALA A 50 0.45 -24.58 1.50
CA ALA A 50 0.92 -25.51 2.52
C ALA A 50 1.03 -26.88 1.82
N PRO A 51 2.06 -27.13 1.00
CA PRO A 51 2.41 -28.50 0.71
C PRO A 51 2.73 -29.15 2.05
N ALA A 52 2.33 -30.40 2.18
CA ALA A 52 2.79 -31.30 3.21
C ALA A 52 4.23 -30.97 3.59
N ALA A 53 4.48 -30.78 4.88
CA ALA A 53 5.80 -30.73 5.47
C ALA A 53 6.52 -32.06 5.19
N ALA A 54 7.02 -32.21 3.97
CA ALA A 54 7.80 -33.32 3.48
C ALA A 54 8.41 -32.86 2.15
N THR A 55 9.43 -32.01 2.24
CA THR A 55 10.74 -32.24 1.60
C THR A 55 11.59 -31.02 1.88
N VAL A 56 12.59 -31.25 2.72
CA VAL A 56 13.88 -30.56 2.68
C VAL A 56 14.36 -30.60 1.22
N ASP A 57 14.55 -29.45 0.58
CA ASP A 57 15.63 -29.31 -0.39
C ASP A 57 16.03 -27.84 -0.61
N ASP A 58 17.31 -27.72 -0.93
CA ASP A 58 18.20 -26.59 -1.02
C ASP A 58 17.96 -25.70 -2.27
N GLY A 59 18.44 -24.46 -2.23
CA GLY A 59 18.84 -23.72 -3.43
C GLY A 59 17.86 -22.72 -4.07
N SER A 60 18.32 -21.45 -4.09
CA SER A 60 18.11 -20.42 -5.13
C SER A 60 16.77 -19.65 -5.26
N GLN A 61 16.88 -18.31 -5.20
CA GLN A 61 15.81 -17.31 -5.41
C GLN A 61 15.33 -17.20 -6.88
N PRO A 62 14.21 -16.47 -7.18
CA PRO A 62 14.32 -15.04 -7.52
C PRO A 62 13.25 -14.09 -6.93
N LEU A 63 13.71 -12.85 -6.66
CA LEU A 63 12.99 -11.60 -6.39
C LEU A 63 11.72 -11.38 -7.25
N GLY A 64 10.56 -11.04 -6.65
CA GLY A 64 9.43 -10.61 -7.48
C GLY A 64 8.04 -10.49 -6.88
N SER A 65 7.85 -10.11 -5.61
CA SER A 65 6.67 -9.37 -5.14
C SER A 65 6.79 -9.15 -3.64
N ALA A 66 7.02 -7.91 -3.23
CA ALA A 66 6.96 -7.55 -1.82
C ALA A 66 5.52 -7.77 -1.32
N GLN A 67 5.31 -8.91 -0.67
CA GLN A 67 4.03 -9.28 -0.09
C GLN A 67 3.66 -8.24 0.98
N PRO A 68 2.44 -7.67 0.98
CA PRO A 68 2.02 -6.73 2.02
C PRO A 68 2.10 -7.44 3.39
N GLY A 69 3.08 -7.06 4.21
CA GLY A 69 3.40 -7.74 5.49
C GLY A 69 4.87 -8.14 5.64
N ALA A 70 5.62 -8.31 4.54
CA ALA A 70 7.03 -8.71 4.57
C ALA A 70 7.93 -7.67 5.26
N ALA A 71 7.53 -6.40 5.27
CA ALA A 71 8.29 -5.32 5.90
C ALA A 71 8.35 -5.41 7.44
N VAL A 72 7.43 -6.14 8.08
CA VAL A 72 7.43 -6.31 9.56
C VAL A 72 8.49 -7.32 10.00
N PHE A 73 8.85 -8.28 9.15
CA PHE A 73 9.82 -9.34 9.43
C PHE A 73 11.12 -9.22 8.62
N ALA A 74 11.24 -8.23 7.75
CA ALA A 74 12.44 -8.01 6.95
C ALA A 74 13.60 -7.52 7.81
N SER A 75 14.79 -8.08 7.58
CA SER A 75 16.00 -7.59 8.24
C SER A 75 16.26 -6.12 7.84
N PRO A 76 16.78 -5.27 8.75
CA PRO A 76 17.06 -3.86 8.44
C PRO A 76 17.97 -3.66 7.22
N ALA A 77 18.87 -4.62 6.92
CA ALA A 77 19.73 -4.59 5.75
C ALA A 77 18.94 -4.77 4.44
N GLN A 78 18.02 -5.75 4.39
CA GLN A 78 17.16 -5.98 3.23
C GLN A 78 16.22 -4.79 2.98
N MET A 79 15.66 -4.20 4.05
CA MET A 79 14.81 -3.02 3.91
C MET A 79 15.55 -1.81 3.32
N ARG A 80 16.83 -1.63 3.63
CA ARG A 80 17.67 -0.58 3.03
C ARG A 80 17.87 -0.83 1.54
N HIS A 81 18.18 -2.07 1.14
CA HIS A 81 18.31 -2.43 -0.26
C HIS A 81 17.01 -2.22 -1.05
N ASP A 82 15.87 -2.62 -0.50
CA ASP A 82 14.56 -2.43 -1.12
C ASP A 82 14.19 -0.95 -1.23
N TYR A 83 14.55 -0.15 -0.23
CA TYR A 83 14.36 1.30 -0.25
C TYR A 83 15.21 1.95 -1.34
N ASP A 84 16.49 1.59 -1.45
CA ASP A 84 17.39 2.13 -2.47
C ASP A 84 16.97 1.71 -3.89
N ALA A 85 16.52 0.46 -4.06
CA ALA A 85 15.94 -0.02 -5.31
C ALA A 85 14.62 0.71 -5.66
N SER A 86 13.77 0.95 -4.68
CA SER A 86 12.54 1.73 -4.87
C SER A 86 12.84 3.19 -5.22
N LYS A 87 13.87 3.77 -4.61
CA LYS A 87 14.32 5.15 -4.85
C LYS A 87 14.91 5.31 -6.24
N SER A 88 15.71 4.35 -6.71
CA SER A 88 16.25 4.34 -8.08
C SER A 88 15.14 4.18 -9.12
N SER A 89 14.18 3.28 -8.88
CA SER A 89 13.00 3.09 -9.76
C SER A 89 12.18 4.38 -9.92
N ARG A 90 11.95 5.13 -8.83
CA ARG A 90 11.26 6.44 -8.91
C ARG A 90 12.06 7.48 -9.70
N ARG A 91 13.39 7.46 -9.59
CA ARG A 91 14.27 8.35 -10.37
C ARG A 91 14.18 8.00 -11.86
N GLU A 92 14.22 6.72 -12.20
CA GLU A 92 14.13 6.25 -13.58
C GLU A 92 12.75 6.52 -14.18
N GLY A 93 11.66 6.27 -13.45
CA GLY A 93 10.31 6.59 -13.91
C GLY A 93 10.11 8.08 -14.23
N ARG A 94 10.75 8.99 -13.47
CA ARG A 94 10.74 10.43 -13.81
C ARG A 94 11.54 10.73 -15.07
N ARG A 95 12.69 10.07 -15.24
CA ARG A 95 13.54 10.21 -16.43
C ARG A 95 12.78 9.74 -17.67
N GLN A 96 12.21 8.54 -17.65
CA GLN A 96 11.40 7.98 -18.73
C GLN A 96 10.24 8.89 -19.12
N ARG A 97 9.52 9.46 -18.15
CA ARG A 97 8.44 10.44 -18.44
C ARG A 97 8.97 11.70 -19.13
N ARG A 98 10.17 12.18 -18.80
CA ARG A 98 10.78 13.34 -19.50
C ARG A 98 11.19 12.97 -20.92
N VAL A 99 11.78 11.80 -21.10
CA VAL A 99 12.19 11.26 -22.41
C VAL A 99 10.96 11.08 -23.31
N GLN A 100 9.90 10.44 -22.81
CA GLN A 100 8.65 10.23 -23.54
C GLN A 100 8.03 11.55 -23.98
N ARG A 101 7.92 12.53 -23.07
CA ARG A 101 7.39 13.87 -23.41
C ARG A 101 8.22 14.58 -24.49
N LYS A 102 9.54 14.36 -24.54
CA LYS A 102 10.41 14.93 -25.58
C LYS A 102 10.26 14.17 -26.91
N HIS A 103 10.13 12.83 -26.83
CA HIS A 103 9.87 11.96 -27.98
C HIS A 103 8.57 12.37 -28.69
N ASP A 104 7.47 12.50 -27.94
CA ASP A 104 6.15 12.85 -28.47
C ASP A 104 6.14 14.25 -29.13
N ARG A 105 7.09 15.11 -28.76
CA ARG A 105 7.25 16.47 -29.31
C ARG A 105 8.31 16.56 -30.41
N GLY A 106 8.92 15.44 -30.81
CA GLY A 106 10.00 15.41 -31.81
C GLY A 106 11.25 16.18 -31.41
N GLN A 107 11.46 16.42 -30.10
CA GLN A 107 12.61 17.18 -29.63
C GLN A 107 13.85 16.28 -29.52
N PRO A 108 15.05 16.81 -29.83
CA PRO A 108 16.28 16.03 -29.74
C PRO A 108 16.50 15.53 -28.30
N GLN A 109 16.70 14.23 -28.18
CA GLN A 109 17.02 13.57 -26.92
C GLN A 109 18.53 13.55 -26.70
N SER A 110 18.97 13.51 -25.44
CA SER A 110 20.40 13.42 -25.16
C SER A 110 20.90 12.02 -25.55
N LEU A 111 22.11 11.92 -26.11
CA LEU A 111 22.69 10.63 -26.50
C LEU A 111 22.88 9.66 -25.31
N ARG A 112 22.94 10.19 -24.08
CA ARG A 112 22.95 9.39 -22.84
C ARG A 112 21.60 8.73 -22.52
N ASP A 113 20.53 9.18 -23.18
CA ASP A 113 19.18 8.63 -23.03
C ASP A 113 18.87 7.50 -24.02
N LEU A 114 19.61 7.45 -25.11
CA LEU A 114 19.63 6.34 -26.05
C LEU A 114 20.67 5.36 -25.51
N ASN A 115 20.24 4.28 -24.86
CA ASN A 115 21.12 3.30 -24.25
C ASN A 115 21.87 2.49 -25.35
N LEU A 116 22.78 3.17 -26.06
CA LEU A 116 23.66 2.62 -27.08
C LEU A 116 24.84 1.96 -26.36
N SER A 117 24.64 0.72 -25.93
CA SER A 117 25.67 -0.22 -25.48
C SER A 117 25.42 -1.56 -26.14
#